data_AF-A0A914U7W5-F1
#
_entry.id   AF-A0A914U7W5-F1
#
_cell.length_a   1.000
_cell.length_b   1.000
_cell.length_c   1.000
_cell.angle_alpha   90.00
_cell.angle_beta   90.00
_cell.angle_gamma   90.00
#
_symmetry.space_group_name_H-M   'P 1'
#
loop_
_entity.id
_entity.type
_entity.pdbx_description
1 polymer ?
#
loop_
_entity_poly.entity_id
_entity_poly.type
_entity_poly.pdbx_seq_one_letter_code
_entity_poly.pdbx_strand_id
1 'polypeptide(L)'
;MTSRRWTTPAPSSEPRTIRVGAMFPRGITSLDTTISYSRTAGGLTVGMNKILSEKILTNTNFTFTFFFDQCNEAQSAGGAISLIKDSNVDVIIGPACSSSVSMAATIGAFYNFPVFAWSTVLSAELSNTQQYPTLASTSISTYTLVQALGEVFKVFEWNEFAFFYAVVIDNASPRCAYIQADMDSYVSTNDNMTMVYKRDTSGDSISQLRTSLRRMKSQARIIVTCYEFPNDKRNFMAAALDEGMTTNDYVFIFIQTVQLGFGEGVSGAVPFWVSTTATPDGRDNEIKKACEKVLIVDLQQLPDGIDSFYEQAKSAMFQWPINCVKDDCPPSNITKQAVYLADTFYMYALAVNRTIRQYPNDSNAFRNGTLIHSNVIGSFNGYSGTVKMNNNGTREPTINIIGLDGSGNQKVFFIIERKDNSTSNIIPQFQDEKVVWANRGGIRPLSHPVCDFDGSACPPSFLEANLAYVIGAIALIIAFLTILCLVIYYSIRVRQENRRKMDELWQIPFVRLVKPDEKDRDLTKSSRSMLSSISSTSTKLTHTSKKDTEHFDFYLFDKETIVGKKHASRPKFSEHDHVVFRAMQQLNHDNLCRFIGLSMDGPMYLSLWRYCSRGCLRVCVRDTIFC
;
A
#
# COMPACT_ATOMS: atom_id res chain seq x y z
N MET A 1 51.90 19.94 -48.88
CA MET A 1 52.66 19.32 -49.99
C MET A 1 51.97 18.02 -50.39
N THR A 2 51.35 17.98 -51.57
CA THR A 2 50.54 16.88 -52.07
C THR A 2 51.37 15.97 -52.98
N SER A 3 51.79 14.80 -52.50
CA SER A 3 52.29 13.73 -53.38
C SER A 3 51.17 12.73 -53.65
N ARG A 4 50.72 12.61 -54.90
CA ARG A 4 49.87 11.50 -55.34
C ARG A 4 50.75 10.43 -55.97
N ARG A 5 50.71 9.21 -55.42
CA ARG A 5 51.20 7.99 -56.08
C ARG A 5 50.00 7.26 -56.65
N TRP A 6 50.07 6.89 -57.92
CA TRP A 6 49.14 5.95 -58.55
C TRP A 6 49.88 4.64 -58.77
N THR A 7 49.29 3.54 -58.31
CA THR A 7 49.74 2.18 -58.61
C THR A 7 48.60 1.46 -59.31
N THR A 8 48.91 0.74 -60.38
CA THR A 8 47.98 -0.13 -61.12
C THR A 8 47.40 -1.22 -60.21
N PRO A 9 46.11 -1.58 -60.31
CA PRO A 9 45.57 -2.72 -59.58
C PRO A 9 46.19 -4.00 -60.13
N ALA A 10 46.92 -4.74 -59.30
CA ALA A 10 47.23 -6.13 -59.60
C ALA A 10 45.96 -6.98 -59.40
N PRO A 11 45.71 -8.01 -60.22
CA PRO A 11 44.62 -8.95 -59.96
C PRO A 11 44.89 -9.70 -58.65
N SER A 12 43.98 -9.58 -57.68
CA SER A 12 44.11 -10.20 -56.37
C SER A 12 43.85 -11.72 -56.46
N SER A 13 44.89 -12.51 -56.68
CA SER A 13 44.85 -13.97 -56.49
C SER A 13 45.28 -14.42 -55.09
N GLU A 14 45.77 -13.50 -54.24
CA GLU A 14 46.11 -13.82 -52.85
C GLU A 14 44.93 -13.56 -51.89
N PRO A 15 44.68 -14.46 -50.92
CA PRO A 15 43.65 -14.27 -49.91
C PRO A 15 43.99 -13.09 -48.99
N ARG A 16 43.03 -12.19 -48.79
CA ARG A 16 43.14 -11.07 -47.85
C ARG A 16 43.21 -11.61 -46.44
N THR A 17 44.13 -11.13 -45.60
CA THR A 17 44.16 -11.52 -44.18
C THR A 17 43.61 -10.40 -43.32
N ILE A 18 42.58 -10.70 -42.52
CA ILE A 18 42.03 -9.83 -41.47
C ILE A 18 42.59 -10.29 -40.12
N ARG A 19 43.30 -9.39 -39.45
CA ARG A 19 43.84 -9.55 -38.09
C ARG A 19 42.82 -9.02 -37.09
N VAL A 20 42.34 -9.89 -36.23
CA VAL A 20 41.32 -9.58 -35.23
C VAL A 20 42.01 -9.44 -33.88
N GLY A 21 41.93 -8.26 -33.28
CA GLY A 21 42.22 -8.08 -31.85
C GLY A 21 40.98 -8.43 -31.05
N ALA A 22 41.07 -9.33 -30.08
CA ALA A 22 39.92 -9.76 -29.29
C ALA A 22 40.19 -9.52 -27.80
N MET A 23 39.32 -8.74 -27.14
CA MET A 23 39.51 -8.30 -25.76
C MET A 23 38.53 -9.00 -24.79
N PHE A 24 39.07 -9.58 -23.72
CA PHE A 24 38.31 -10.35 -22.73
C PHE A 24 38.81 -10.16 -21.28
N PRO A 25 37.95 -10.31 -20.27
CA PRO A 25 38.42 -10.64 -18.92
C PRO A 25 38.85 -12.12 -18.84
N ARG A 26 39.84 -12.43 -18.00
CA ARG A 26 40.30 -13.81 -17.77
C ARG A 26 40.76 -14.00 -16.33
N GLY A 27 40.21 -15.01 -15.64
CA GLY A 27 40.62 -15.37 -14.28
C GLY A 27 39.97 -14.54 -13.17
N ILE A 28 38.94 -13.75 -13.48
CA ILE A 28 38.19 -12.97 -12.49
C ILE A 28 36.95 -13.74 -12.07
N THR A 29 36.88 -14.14 -10.80
CA THR A 29 35.79 -14.98 -10.26
C THR A 29 34.40 -14.36 -10.43
N SER A 30 34.25 -13.04 -10.21
CA SER A 30 32.97 -12.34 -10.35
C SER A 30 32.46 -12.26 -11.80
N LEU A 31 33.36 -12.43 -12.78
CA LEU A 31 33.04 -12.40 -14.20
C LEU A 31 32.99 -13.78 -14.85
N ASP A 32 33.38 -14.83 -14.12
CA ASP A 32 33.49 -16.18 -14.67
C ASP A 32 32.14 -16.69 -15.16
N THR A 33 31.06 -16.41 -14.44
CA THR A 33 29.69 -16.83 -14.80
C THR A 33 29.04 -15.95 -15.87
N THR A 34 29.72 -14.91 -16.36
CA THR A 34 29.15 -13.94 -17.32
C THR A 34 29.99 -13.82 -18.59
N ILE A 35 31.14 -13.16 -18.55
CA ILE A 35 31.89 -12.69 -19.73
C ILE A 35 33.35 -13.17 -19.80
N SER A 36 33.76 -14.05 -18.88
CA SER A 36 35.13 -14.59 -18.88
C SER A 36 35.49 -15.29 -20.19
N TYR A 37 36.74 -15.14 -20.61
CA TYR A 37 37.33 -15.79 -21.78
C TYR A 37 37.05 -17.29 -21.80
N SER A 38 37.26 -17.97 -20.66
CA SER A 38 37.11 -19.43 -20.50
C SER A 38 35.70 -19.95 -20.81
N ARG A 39 34.70 -19.05 -20.82
CA ARG A 39 33.29 -19.41 -20.99
C ARG A 39 32.61 -18.79 -22.21
N THR A 40 33.30 -17.91 -22.92
CA THR A 40 32.70 -17.11 -24.00
C THR A 40 33.46 -17.18 -25.31
N ALA A 41 34.78 -17.35 -25.27
CA ALA A 41 35.63 -17.21 -26.44
C ALA A 41 35.27 -18.16 -27.59
N GLY A 42 34.73 -19.35 -27.28
CA GLY A 42 34.25 -20.30 -28.29
C GLY A 42 33.14 -19.74 -29.19
N GLY A 43 32.37 -18.75 -28.71
CA GLY A 43 31.39 -18.02 -29.52
C GLY A 43 32.02 -17.29 -30.70
N LEU A 44 33.26 -16.80 -30.56
CA LEU A 44 34.01 -16.16 -31.64
C LEU A 44 34.26 -17.13 -32.79
N THR A 45 34.68 -18.36 -32.48
CA THR A 45 34.89 -19.44 -33.46
C THR A 45 33.59 -19.85 -34.13
N VAL A 46 32.49 -19.96 -33.37
CA VAL A 46 31.18 -20.29 -33.94
C VAL A 46 30.71 -19.21 -34.93
N GLY A 47 30.85 -17.93 -34.56
CA GLY A 47 30.57 -16.81 -35.46
C GLY A 47 31.45 -16.84 -36.72
N MET A 48 32.75 -17.13 -36.56
CA MET A 48 33.69 -17.31 -37.68
C MET A 48 33.26 -18.43 -38.63
N ASN A 49 32.88 -19.59 -38.09
CA ASN A 49 32.44 -20.73 -38.89
C ASN A 49 31.20 -20.38 -39.73
N LYS A 50 30.27 -19.61 -39.17
CA LYS A 50 29.10 -19.10 -39.91
C LYS A 50 29.51 -18.17 -41.06
N ILE A 51 30.45 -17.24 -40.82
CA ILE A 51 30.99 -16.34 -41.85
C ILE A 51 31.56 -17.14 -43.03
N LEU A 52 32.34 -18.18 -42.72
CA LEU A 52 32.99 -19.04 -43.71
C LEU A 52 31.97 -19.91 -44.46
N SER A 53 31.01 -20.52 -43.75
CA SER A 53 29.99 -21.38 -44.37
C SER A 53 29.06 -20.59 -45.30
N GLU A 54 28.69 -19.37 -44.93
CA GLU A 54 27.81 -18.50 -45.72
C GLU A 54 28.57 -17.67 -46.76
N LYS A 55 29.90 -17.82 -46.84
CA LYS A 55 30.77 -17.14 -47.82
C LYS A 55 30.60 -15.61 -47.81
N ILE A 56 30.44 -15.02 -46.61
CA ILE A 56 30.22 -13.57 -46.45
C ILE A 56 31.46 -12.78 -46.90
N LEU A 57 32.65 -13.20 -46.49
CA LEU A 57 33.93 -12.64 -46.90
C LEU A 57 34.70 -13.70 -47.70
N THR A 58 34.50 -13.72 -49.01
CA THR A 58 35.23 -14.64 -49.90
C THR A 58 36.71 -14.27 -49.97
N ASN A 59 37.57 -15.27 -50.18
CA ASN A 59 39.02 -15.10 -50.30
C ASN A 59 39.65 -14.31 -49.13
N THR A 60 39.17 -14.56 -47.91
CA THR A 60 39.61 -13.88 -46.69
C THR A 60 40.02 -14.89 -45.61
N ASN A 61 41.22 -14.73 -45.06
CA ASN A 61 41.73 -15.47 -43.91
C ASN A 61 41.63 -14.60 -42.66
N PHE A 62 41.47 -15.25 -41.50
CA PHE A 62 41.48 -14.57 -40.20
C PHE A 62 42.70 -14.96 -39.38
N THR A 63 43.21 -14.01 -38.60
CA THR A 63 44.21 -14.25 -37.55
C THR A 63 43.73 -13.55 -36.29
N PHE A 64 44.08 -14.07 -35.12
CA PHE A 64 43.54 -13.58 -33.85
C PHE A 64 44.67 -13.23 -32.87
N THR A 65 44.54 -12.08 -32.22
CA THR A 65 45.40 -11.65 -31.12
C THR A 65 44.49 -11.39 -29.92
N PHE A 66 44.70 -12.13 -28.83
CA PHE A 66 43.89 -12.00 -27.62
C PHE A 66 44.58 -11.06 -26.63
N PHE A 67 43.82 -10.10 -26.10
CA PHE A 67 44.27 -9.22 -25.03
C PHE A 67 43.32 -9.34 -23.84
N PHE A 68 43.87 -9.44 -22.63
CA PHE A 68 43.06 -9.59 -21.43
C PHE A 68 42.98 -8.28 -20.65
N ASP A 69 41.88 -7.55 -20.81
CA ASP A 69 41.72 -6.20 -20.26
C ASP A 69 41.08 -6.17 -18.87
N GLN A 70 40.62 -7.33 -18.39
CA GLN A 70 40.18 -7.54 -17.01
C GLN A 70 39.04 -6.62 -16.56
N CYS A 71 38.27 -6.09 -17.51
CA CYS A 71 37.29 -5.03 -17.27
C CYS A 71 37.86 -3.84 -16.49
N ASN A 72 39.13 -3.50 -16.73
CA ASN A 72 39.83 -2.40 -16.10
C ASN A 72 40.13 -1.30 -17.13
N GLU A 73 39.69 -0.08 -16.88
CA GLU A 73 39.77 1.05 -17.82
C GLU A 73 41.20 1.31 -18.32
N ALA A 74 42.19 1.32 -17.42
CA ALA A 74 43.58 1.57 -17.78
C ALA A 74 44.16 0.45 -18.66
N GLN A 75 43.87 -0.81 -18.33
CA GLN A 75 44.27 -1.96 -19.14
C GLN A 75 43.57 -1.98 -20.50
N SER A 76 42.27 -1.63 -20.55
CA SER A 76 41.53 -1.55 -21.81
C SER A 76 42.08 -0.45 -22.73
N ALA A 77 42.42 0.72 -22.18
CA ALA A 77 43.04 1.80 -22.94
C ALA A 77 44.42 1.38 -23.51
N GLY A 78 45.30 0.85 -22.65
CA GLY A 78 46.62 0.37 -23.06
C GLY A 78 46.55 -0.78 -24.06
N GLY A 79 45.63 -1.72 -23.83
CA GLY A 79 45.38 -2.86 -24.71
C GLY A 79 44.89 -2.47 -26.09
N ALA A 80 43.94 -1.53 -26.18
CA ALA A 80 43.49 -1.00 -27.47
C ALA A 80 44.65 -0.36 -28.25
N ILE A 81 45.48 0.45 -27.59
CA ILE A 81 46.66 1.06 -28.22
C ILE A 81 47.63 -0.02 -28.71
N SER A 82 47.96 -1.01 -27.87
CA SER A 82 48.91 -2.08 -28.23
C SER A 82 48.40 -2.96 -29.37
N LEU A 83 47.10 -3.29 -29.39
CA LEU A 83 46.48 -4.03 -30.49
C LEU A 83 46.57 -3.24 -31.81
N ILE A 84 46.28 -1.93 -31.77
CA ILE A 84 46.30 -1.07 -32.97
C ILE A 84 47.74 -0.83 -33.47
N LYS A 85 48.68 -0.54 -32.57
CA LYS A 85 50.04 -0.08 -32.92
C LYS A 85 51.05 -1.20 -33.03
N ASP A 86 51.08 -2.11 -32.05
CA ASP A 86 52.13 -3.11 -31.94
C ASP A 86 51.73 -4.38 -32.69
N SER A 87 50.50 -4.84 -32.49
CA SER A 87 49.96 -6.04 -33.14
C SER A 87 49.38 -5.74 -34.53
N ASN A 88 49.18 -4.46 -34.87
CA ASN A 88 48.68 -3.97 -36.15
C ASN A 88 47.39 -4.68 -36.60
N VAL A 89 46.46 -4.90 -35.67
CA VAL A 89 45.17 -5.54 -35.99
C VAL A 89 44.33 -4.66 -36.92
N ASP A 90 43.31 -5.26 -37.54
CA ASP A 90 42.37 -4.63 -38.47
C ASP A 90 41.05 -4.23 -37.80
N VAL A 91 40.69 -4.90 -36.71
CA VAL A 91 39.49 -4.65 -35.91
C VAL A 91 39.73 -5.06 -34.46
N ILE A 92 39.05 -4.39 -33.53
CA ILE A 92 38.93 -4.84 -32.14
C ILE A 92 37.50 -5.39 -31.92
N ILE A 93 37.41 -6.65 -31.51
CA ILE A 93 36.18 -7.28 -31.01
C ILE A 93 36.26 -7.32 -29.48
N GLY A 94 35.38 -6.59 -28.82
CA GLY A 94 35.44 -6.27 -27.39
C GLY A 94 35.90 -4.83 -27.13
N PRO A 95 36.09 -4.44 -25.86
CA PRO A 95 35.84 -5.20 -24.63
C PRO A 95 34.36 -5.57 -24.35
N ALA A 96 34.11 -6.27 -23.25
CA ALA A 96 32.78 -6.75 -22.85
C ALA A 96 32.10 -5.96 -21.70
N CYS A 97 32.85 -5.08 -21.05
CA CYS A 97 32.38 -4.21 -19.96
C CYS A 97 32.21 -2.77 -20.45
N SER A 98 31.14 -2.09 -20.04
CA SER A 98 30.82 -0.74 -20.55
C SER A 98 31.94 0.28 -20.31
N SER A 99 32.57 0.30 -19.13
CA SER A 99 33.70 1.19 -18.81
C SER A 99 34.95 0.89 -19.66
N SER A 100 35.25 -0.38 -19.88
CA SER A 100 36.32 -0.80 -20.77
C SER A 100 36.06 -0.43 -22.24
N VAL A 101 34.80 -0.53 -22.68
CA VAL A 101 34.39 -0.13 -24.03
C VAL A 101 34.52 1.37 -24.22
N SER A 102 34.15 2.22 -23.24
CA SER A 102 34.32 3.66 -23.40
C SER A 102 35.79 4.03 -23.63
N MET A 103 36.72 3.35 -22.95
CA MET A 103 38.16 3.54 -23.18
C MET A 103 38.60 3.07 -24.57
N ALA A 104 38.30 1.83 -24.95
CA ALA A 104 38.71 1.27 -26.24
C ALA A 104 38.07 2.02 -27.43
N ALA A 105 36.80 2.43 -27.30
CA ALA A 105 36.07 3.18 -28.32
C ALA A 105 36.58 4.62 -28.44
N THR A 106 36.98 5.27 -27.34
CA THR A 106 37.63 6.59 -27.40
C THR A 106 38.95 6.52 -28.19
N ILE A 107 39.76 5.50 -27.94
CA ILE A 107 40.98 5.25 -28.71
C ILE A 107 40.66 4.90 -30.18
N GLY A 108 39.61 4.11 -30.40
CA GLY A 108 39.09 3.78 -31.73
C GLY A 108 38.69 5.03 -32.52
N ALA A 109 37.98 5.97 -31.90
CA ALA A 109 37.60 7.24 -32.51
C ALA A 109 38.83 8.06 -32.92
N PHE A 110 39.85 8.15 -32.07
CA PHE A 110 41.09 8.87 -32.37
C PHE A 110 41.83 8.30 -33.59
N TYR A 111 41.90 6.97 -33.72
CA TYR A 111 42.56 6.31 -34.85
C TYR A 111 41.66 6.06 -36.06
N ASN A 112 40.37 6.44 -35.99
CA ASN A 112 39.33 6.01 -36.94
C ASN A 112 39.34 4.49 -37.16
N PHE A 113 39.34 3.74 -36.06
CA PHE A 113 39.54 2.30 -36.02
C PHE A 113 38.25 1.58 -35.57
N PRO A 114 37.82 0.49 -36.25
CA PRO A 114 36.57 -0.19 -35.91
C PRO A 114 36.66 -0.93 -34.58
N VAL A 115 35.73 -0.63 -33.68
CA VAL A 115 35.58 -1.29 -32.38
C VAL A 115 34.17 -1.88 -32.29
N PHE A 116 34.08 -3.18 -32.01
CA PHE A 116 32.83 -3.92 -31.97
C PHE A 116 32.63 -4.52 -30.58
N ALA A 117 31.76 -3.90 -29.79
CA ALA A 117 31.49 -4.30 -28.42
C ALA A 117 30.43 -5.42 -28.34
N TRP A 118 30.50 -6.23 -27.28
CA TRP A 118 29.63 -7.40 -27.09
C TRP A 118 29.24 -7.60 -25.62
N SER A 119 28.17 -8.36 -25.37
CA SER A 119 27.69 -8.75 -24.04
C SER A 119 27.20 -7.60 -23.13
N THR A 120 27.85 -7.32 -21.99
CA THR A 120 27.31 -6.49 -20.90
C THR A 120 27.60 -5.00 -21.05
N VAL A 121 27.43 -4.53 -22.29
CA VAL A 121 27.68 -3.14 -22.67
C VAL A 121 26.34 -2.41 -22.65
N LEU A 122 26.01 -1.90 -21.46
CA LEU A 122 24.68 -1.43 -21.08
C LEU A 122 24.56 0.10 -21.08
N SER A 123 25.68 0.81 -20.89
CA SER A 123 25.69 2.27 -20.79
C SER A 123 25.06 2.94 -22.02
N ALA A 124 24.10 3.83 -21.79
CA ALA A 124 23.46 4.62 -22.84
C ALA A 124 24.44 5.57 -23.57
N GLU A 125 25.47 6.05 -22.87
CA GLU A 125 26.50 6.93 -23.43
C GLU A 125 27.21 6.30 -24.64
N LEU A 126 27.37 4.97 -24.66
CA LEU A 126 28.05 4.26 -25.75
C LEU A 126 27.24 4.25 -27.06
N SER A 127 26.01 4.76 -27.04
CA SER A 127 25.21 5.02 -28.24
C SER A 127 25.44 6.40 -28.85
N ASN A 128 26.28 7.24 -28.24
CA ASN A 128 26.61 8.58 -28.74
C ASN A 128 27.61 8.51 -29.90
N THR A 129 27.13 8.62 -31.13
CA THR A 129 27.95 8.55 -32.35
C THR A 129 28.88 9.75 -32.53
N GLN A 130 28.66 10.88 -31.85
CA GLN A 130 29.59 11.99 -31.90
C GLN A 130 30.85 11.68 -31.08
N GLN A 131 30.70 10.99 -29.96
CA GLN A 131 31.79 10.60 -29.09
C GLN A 131 32.46 9.28 -29.54
N TYR A 132 31.66 8.34 -30.04
CA TYR A 132 32.10 7.00 -30.45
C TYR A 132 31.74 6.68 -31.91
N PRO A 133 32.26 7.43 -32.90
CA PRO A 133 31.87 7.30 -34.31
C PRO A 133 32.28 5.98 -34.98
N THR A 134 33.13 5.18 -34.34
CA THR A 134 33.62 3.91 -34.87
C THR A 134 33.17 2.69 -34.06
N LEU A 135 32.30 2.90 -33.06
CA LEU A 135 31.81 1.87 -32.16
C LEU A 135 30.48 1.30 -32.66
N ALA A 136 30.43 -0.02 -32.84
CA ALA A 136 29.19 -0.75 -33.01
C ALA A 136 29.02 -1.79 -31.89
N SER A 137 27.78 -2.07 -31.49
CA SER A 137 27.52 -2.98 -30.38
C SER A 137 26.24 -3.78 -30.58
N THR A 138 26.34 -5.11 -30.57
CA THR A 138 25.13 -5.97 -30.55
C THR A 138 24.49 -6.04 -29.16
N SER A 139 25.08 -5.38 -28.17
CA SER A 139 24.52 -5.22 -26.84
C SER A 139 23.42 -4.16 -26.83
N ILE A 140 22.65 -4.18 -25.76
CA ILE A 140 21.47 -3.35 -25.57
C ILE A 140 21.79 -2.22 -24.58
N SER A 141 21.22 -1.04 -24.81
CA SER A 141 21.27 0.05 -23.83
C SER A 141 20.18 -0.15 -22.76
N THR A 142 20.52 0.08 -21.49
CA THR A 142 19.53 0.08 -20.40
C THR A 142 18.48 1.16 -20.55
N TYR A 143 18.81 2.27 -21.23
CA TYR A 143 17.87 3.33 -21.57
C TYR A 143 16.69 2.82 -22.39
N THR A 144 16.91 1.85 -23.29
CA THR A 144 15.80 1.26 -24.06
C THR A 144 14.84 0.46 -23.18
N LEU A 145 15.30 -0.16 -22.09
CA LEU A 145 14.38 -0.78 -21.13
C LEU A 145 13.56 0.25 -20.34
N VAL A 146 14.19 1.38 -19.99
CA VAL A 146 13.48 2.49 -19.32
C VAL A 146 12.44 3.11 -20.26
N GLN A 147 12.76 3.26 -21.55
CA GLN A 147 11.78 3.67 -22.57
C GLN A 147 10.62 2.69 -22.67
N ALA A 148 10.89 1.38 -22.68
CA ALA A 148 9.84 0.36 -22.71
C ALA A 148 8.96 0.39 -21.45
N LEU A 149 9.54 0.66 -20.28
CA LEU A 149 8.78 0.92 -19.07
C LEU A 149 7.85 2.14 -19.23
N GLY A 150 8.34 3.22 -19.86
CA GLY A 150 7.52 4.37 -20.19
C GLY A 150 6.34 4.04 -21.12
N GLU A 151 6.53 3.15 -22.09
CA GLU A 151 5.43 2.66 -22.93
C GLU A 151 4.40 1.83 -22.13
N VAL A 152 4.84 1.02 -21.17
CA VAL A 152 3.94 0.31 -20.25
C VAL A 152 3.12 1.30 -19.43
N PHE A 153 3.74 2.37 -18.94
CA PHE A 153 3.06 3.42 -18.18
C PHE A 153 2.02 4.15 -19.02
N LYS A 154 2.33 4.45 -20.29
CA LYS A 154 1.35 5.02 -21.23
C LYS A 154 0.16 4.09 -21.48
N VAL A 155 0.41 2.80 -21.73
CA VAL A 155 -0.67 1.81 -21.97
C VAL A 155 -1.59 1.70 -20.77
N PHE A 156 -1.02 1.72 -19.56
CA PHE A 156 -1.78 1.57 -18.33
C PHE A 156 -2.24 2.89 -17.71
N GLU A 157 -1.96 4.02 -18.34
CA GLU A 157 -2.29 5.37 -17.83
C GLU A 157 -1.73 5.60 -16.42
N TRP A 158 -0.54 5.07 -16.15
CA TRP A 158 0.19 5.32 -14.91
C TRP A 158 1.14 6.50 -15.09
N ASN A 159 1.15 7.37 -14.09
CA ASN A 159 1.93 8.61 -14.08
C ASN A 159 2.84 8.75 -12.85
N GLU A 160 2.60 7.99 -11.78
CA GLU A 160 3.35 8.08 -10.52
C GLU A 160 3.87 6.72 -10.08
N PHE A 161 5.14 6.66 -9.64
CA PHE A 161 5.75 5.42 -9.18
C PHE A 161 6.87 5.63 -8.14
N ALA A 162 7.14 4.57 -7.38
CA ALA A 162 8.32 4.47 -6.53
C ALA A 162 9.39 3.60 -7.20
N PHE A 163 10.67 3.95 -7.03
CA PHE A 163 11.81 3.21 -7.57
C PHE A 163 12.73 2.69 -6.45
N PHE A 164 12.92 1.37 -6.41
CA PHE A 164 13.85 0.70 -5.50
C PHE A 164 14.95 0.01 -6.30
N TYR A 165 16.20 0.17 -5.91
CA TYR A 165 17.30 -0.48 -6.62
C TYR A 165 18.41 -0.87 -5.67
N ALA A 166 19.15 -1.93 -6.02
CA ALA A 166 20.38 -2.29 -5.33
C ALA A 166 21.54 -2.37 -6.32
N VAL A 167 22.67 -1.77 -5.95
CA VAL A 167 23.93 -1.77 -6.69
C VAL A 167 24.96 -2.59 -5.92
N VAL A 168 25.76 -3.36 -6.65
CA VAL A 168 26.88 -4.10 -6.07
C VAL A 168 28.16 -3.33 -6.40
N ILE A 169 28.80 -2.78 -5.38
CA ILE A 169 29.95 -1.86 -5.51
C ILE A 169 31.12 -2.50 -6.27
N ASP A 170 31.41 -3.79 -6.03
CA ASP A 170 32.52 -4.52 -6.66
C ASP A 170 32.11 -5.30 -7.93
N ASN A 171 30.92 -5.03 -8.46
CA ASN A 171 30.49 -5.67 -9.70
C ASN A 171 31.11 -4.93 -10.89
N ALA A 172 31.96 -5.62 -11.65
CA ALA A 172 32.57 -5.09 -12.87
C ALA A 172 31.54 -4.79 -14.00
N SER A 173 30.28 -5.19 -13.85
CA SER A 173 29.17 -4.79 -14.72
C SER A 173 27.87 -4.56 -13.94
N PRO A 174 27.73 -3.40 -13.26
CA PRO A 174 26.62 -3.11 -12.36
C PRO A 174 25.38 -2.67 -13.14
N ARG A 175 24.54 -3.63 -13.56
CA ARG A 175 23.36 -3.40 -14.39
C ARG A 175 22.39 -2.40 -13.78
N CYS A 176 22.14 -2.53 -12.47
CA CYS A 176 21.19 -1.67 -11.78
C CYS A 176 21.71 -0.25 -11.56
N ALA A 177 23.03 -0.03 -11.58
CA ALA A 177 23.58 1.32 -11.60
C ALA A 177 23.27 2.03 -12.93
N TYR A 178 23.44 1.34 -14.07
CA TYR A 178 23.08 1.89 -15.38
C TYR A 178 21.58 2.13 -15.50
N ILE A 179 20.74 1.17 -15.08
CA ILE A 179 19.28 1.36 -15.05
C ILE A 179 18.88 2.54 -14.17
N GLN A 180 19.52 2.71 -13.00
CA GLN A 180 19.21 3.84 -12.13
C GLN A 180 19.59 5.19 -12.76
N ALA A 181 20.77 5.29 -13.37
CA ALA A 181 21.19 6.51 -14.07
C ALA A 181 20.26 6.84 -15.24
N ASP A 182 19.91 5.83 -16.04
CA ASP A 182 19.01 5.98 -17.19
C ASP A 182 17.58 6.31 -16.74
N MET A 183 17.11 5.77 -15.61
CA MET A 183 15.82 6.10 -15.02
C MET A 183 15.75 7.58 -14.62
N ASP A 184 16.79 8.09 -13.95
CA ASP A 184 16.86 9.51 -13.58
C ASP A 184 16.85 10.41 -14.81
N SER A 185 17.67 10.07 -15.81
CA SER A 185 17.72 10.82 -17.07
C SER A 185 16.37 10.81 -17.79
N TYR A 186 15.70 9.67 -17.84
CA TYR A 186 14.41 9.54 -18.52
C TYR A 186 13.31 10.32 -17.81
N VAL A 187 13.20 10.20 -16.48
CA VAL A 187 12.21 10.95 -15.69
C VAL A 187 12.46 12.45 -15.75
N SER A 188 13.73 12.89 -15.75
CA SER A 188 14.05 14.33 -15.84
C SER A 188 13.66 15.00 -17.16
N THR A 189 13.40 14.20 -18.20
CA THR A 189 13.06 14.69 -19.55
C THR A 189 11.65 14.31 -20.01
N ASN A 190 10.90 13.58 -19.17
CA ASN A 190 9.56 13.09 -19.49
C ASN A 190 8.54 13.52 -18.43
N ASP A 191 7.79 14.58 -18.74
CA ASP A 191 6.79 15.17 -17.83
C ASP A 191 5.59 14.24 -17.54
N ASN A 192 5.42 13.16 -18.29
CA ASN A 192 4.30 12.22 -18.07
C ASN A 192 4.57 11.20 -16.96
N MET A 193 5.79 11.14 -16.42
CA MET A 193 6.18 10.18 -15.39
C MET A 193 6.84 10.89 -14.21
N THR A 194 6.27 10.68 -13.03
CA THR A 194 6.76 11.25 -11.77
C THR A 194 7.27 10.14 -10.87
N MET A 195 8.57 10.20 -10.54
CA MET A 195 9.18 9.34 -9.54
C MET A 195 9.00 9.96 -8.15
N VAL A 196 7.96 9.55 -7.42
CA VAL A 196 7.58 10.14 -6.13
C VAL A 196 8.42 9.64 -4.95
N TYR A 197 9.08 8.50 -5.11
CA TYR A 197 9.96 7.92 -4.11
C TYR A 197 11.11 7.16 -4.78
N LYS A 198 12.34 7.37 -4.30
CA LYS A 198 13.53 6.67 -4.79
C LYS A 198 14.36 6.15 -3.61
N ARG A 199 14.77 4.89 -3.63
CA ARG A 199 15.55 4.29 -2.55
C ARG A 199 16.56 3.25 -3.04
N ASP A 200 17.81 3.47 -2.65
CA ASP A 200 18.87 2.46 -2.73
C ASP A 200 18.72 1.45 -1.56
N THR A 201 18.61 0.17 -1.88
CA THR A 201 18.46 -0.95 -0.92
C THR A 201 19.66 -1.88 -0.90
N SER A 202 20.83 -1.41 -1.37
CA SER A 202 22.07 -2.17 -1.38
C SER A 202 22.46 -2.62 0.04
N GLY A 203 22.51 -3.94 0.25
CA GLY A 203 22.83 -4.53 1.55
C GLY A 203 21.72 -4.44 2.59
N ASP A 204 20.51 -3.99 2.22
CA ASP A 204 19.38 -3.95 3.14
C ASP A 204 18.92 -5.37 3.54
N SER A 205 18.73 -5.56 4.85
CA SER A 205 18.00 -6.70 5.39
C SER A 205 16.49 -6.60 5.12
N ILE A 206 15.77 -7.72 5.24
CA ILE A 206 14.30 -7.74 5.08
C ILE A 206 13.61 -6.73 6.00
N SER A 207 14.09 -6.52 7.24
CA SER A 207 13.48 -5.55 8.17
C SER A 207 13.66 -4.10 7.73
N GLN A 208 14.79 -3.76 7.11
CA GLN A 208 15.04 -2.43 6.52
C GLN A 208 14.20 -2.22 5.26
N LEU A 209 14.06 -3.25 4.42
CA LEU A 209 13.14 -3.22 3.27
C LEU A 209 11.70 -2.96 3.72
N ARG A 210 11.23 -3.67 4.75
CA ARG A 210 9.90 -3.46 5.36
C ARG A 210 9.70 -2.03 5.85
N THR A 211 10.70 -1.46 6.50
CA THR A 211 10.64 -0.07 6.99
C THR A 211 10.50 0.92 5.82
N SER A 212 11.26 0.72 4.75
CA SER A 212 11.20 1.56 3.55
C SER A 212 9.86 1.42 2.83
N LEU A 213 9.36 0.18 2.69
CA LEU A 213 8.06 -0.12 2.10
C LEU A 213 6.90 0.50 2.91
N ARG A 214 6.96 0.43 4.25
CA ARG A 214 5.96 1.04 5.13
C ARG A 214 5.84 2.55 4.92
N ARG A 215 6.97 3.24 4.72
CA ARG A 215 6.98 4.69 4.41
C ARG A 215 6.42 4.98 3.02
N MET A 216 6.74 4.15 2.04
CA MET A 216 6.30 4.35 0.65
C MET A 216 4.79 4.10 0.46
N LYS A 217 4.13 3.32 1.33
CA LYS A 217 2.67 3.07 1.25
C LYS A 217 1.80 4.32 1.12
N SER A 218 2.21 5.46 1.67
CA SER A 218 1.45 6.71 1.57
C SER A 218 1.86 7.57 0.37
N GLN A 219 2.61 7.01 -0.60
CA GLN A 219 3.19 7.77 -1.72
C GLN A 219 3.00 7.11 -3.08
N ALA A 220 3.03 5.78 -3.19
CA ALA A 220 2.90 5.11 -4.48
C ALA A 220 2.11 3.79 -4.44
N ARG A 221 1.55 3.42 -5.59
CA ARG A 221 0.93 2.11 -5.85
C ARG A 221 1.65 1.30 -6.93
N ILE A 222 2.39 1.97 -7.81
CA ILE A 222 3.29 1.35 -8.79
C ILE A 222 4.72 1.39 -8.24
N ILE A 223 5.36 0.23 -8.15
CA ILE A 223 6.69 0.07 -7.57
C ILE A 223 7.60 -0.58 -8.60
N VAL A 224 8.54 0.19 -9.13
CA VAL A 224 9.56 -0.30 -10.05
C VAL A 224 10.78 -0.72 -9.24
N THR A 225 11.38 -1.86 -9.57
CA THR A 225 12.60 -2.33 -8.90
C THR A 225 13.68 -2.83 -9.85
N CYS A 226 14.94 -2.61 -9.50
CA CYS A 226 16.08 -3.26 -10.13
C CYS A 226 16.94 -3.99 -9.09
N TYR A 227 17.16 -5.28 -9.30
CA TYR A 227 18.02 -6.11 -8.46
C TYR A 227 18.97 -6.97 -9.28
N GLU A 228 20.23 -7.04 -8.83
CA GLU A 228 21.27 -7.83 -9.49
C GLU A 228 21.03 -9.35 -9.35
N PHE A 229 20.52 -9.79 -8.20
CA PHE A 229 20.38 -11.21 -7.89
C PHE A 229 18.93 -11.62 -7.60
N PRO A 230 18.56 -12.90 -7.87
CA PRO A 230 17.24 -13.45 -7.56
C PRO A 230 16.89 -13.38 -6.06
N ASN A 231 17.87 -13.51 -5.16
CA ASN A 231 17.64 -13.48 -3.72
C ASN A 231 17.13 -12.11 -3.24
N ASP A 232 17.62 -11.01 -3.82
CA ASP A 232 17.18 -9.67 -3.44
C ASP A 232 15.73 -9.41 -3.90
N LYS A 233 15.38 -9.92 -5.09
CA LYS A 233 13.99 -9.95 -5.60
C LYS A 233 13.07 -10.71 -4.65
N ARG A 234 13.51 -11.88 -4.19
CA ARG A 234 12.78 -12.71 -3.21
C ARG A 234 12.57 -11.96 -1.90
N ASN A 235 13.64 -11.39 -1.35
CA ASN A 235 13.62 -10.66 -0.08
C ASN A 235 12.73 -9.42 -0.15
N PHE A 236 12.74 -8.71 -1.28
CA PHE A 236 11.84 -7.58 -1.52
C PHE A 236 10.38 -8.01 -1.53
N MET A 237 10.03 -9.08 -2.23
CA MET A 237 8.66 -9.60 -2.24
C MET A 237 8.24 -10.16 -0.88
N ALA A 238 9.15 -10.81 -0.14
CA ALA A 238 8.90 -11.24 1.23
C ALA A 238 8.61 -10.03 2.16
N ALA A 239 9.38 -8.95 2.04
CA ALA A 239 9.15 -7.72 2.79
C ALA A 239 7.80 -7.05 2.41
N ALA A 240 7.44 -7.04 1.13
CA ALA A 240 6.16 -6.50 0.65
C ALA A 240 4.97 -7.33 1.16
N LEU A 241 5.11 -8.66 1.18
CA LEU A 241 4.12 -9.56 1.75
C LEU A 241 3.96 -9.32 3.26
N ASP A 242 5.05 -9.21 4.01
CA ASP A 242 5.05 -8.96 5.46
C ASP A 242 4.42 -7.60 5.83
N GLU A 243 4.50 -6.62 4.93
CA GLU A 243 3.82 -5.34 5.08
C GLU A 243 2.42 -5.34 4.46
N GLY A 244 1.88 -6.47 4.02
CA GLY A 244 0.51 -6.57 3.49
C GLY A 244 0.30 -5.76 2.21
N MET A 245 1.33 -5.63 1.37
CA MET A 245 1.30 -4.86 0.12
C MET A 245 0.98 -5.73 -1.11
N THR A 246 0.70 -7.01 -0.93
CA THR A 246 0.35 -7.95 -2.00
C THR A 246 -1.15 -7.96 -2.28
N THR A 247 -1.81 -6.80 -2.16
CA THR A 247 -3.24 -6.59 -2.43
C THR A 247 -3.49 -6.32 -3.92
N ASN A 248 -4.72 -5.97 -4.29
CA ASN A 248 -5.05 -5.58 -5.66
C ASN A 248 -4.63 -4.14 -6.00
N ASP A 249 -4.23 -3.35 -5.01
CA ASP A 249 -3.90 -1.93 -5.19
C ASP A 249 -2.48 -1.71 -5.69
N TYR A 250 -1.60 -2.72 -5.55
CA TYR A 250 -0.18 -2.59 -5.86
C TYR A 250 0.23 -3.34 -7.12
N VAL A 251 1.20 -2.76 -7.83
CA VAL A 251 1.93 -3.40 -8.92
C VAL A 251 3.41 -3.29 -8.66
N PHE A 252 4.11 -4.42 -8.74
CA PHE A 252 5.56 -4.48 -8.66
C PHE A 252 6.11 -4.74 -10.05
N ILE A 253 7.04 -3.92 -10.52
CA ILE A 253 7.60 -4.02 -11.87
C ILE A 253 9.11 -4.24 -11.75
N PHE A 254 9.59 -5.42 -12.08
CA PHE A 254 11.01 -5.75 -11.99
C PHE A 254 11.67 -5.54 -13.34
N ILE A 255 12.57 -4.56 -13.43
CA ILE A 255 13.34 -4.29 -14.64
C ILE A 255 14.63 -5.10 -14.60
N GLN A 256 14.92 -5.86 -15.67
CA GLN A 256 16.09 -6.73 -15.75
C GLN A 256 16.53 -6.97 -17.20
N THR A 257 17.75 -7.47 -17.38
CA THR A 257 18.34 -7.78 -18.71
C THR A 257 18.82 -9.22 -18.79
N VAL A 258 18.24 -10.10 -17.97
CA VAL A 258 18.75 -11.47 -17.75
C VAL A 258 18.05 -12.51 -18.62
N GLN A 259 16.97 -12.18 -19.32
CA GLN A 259 16.23 -13.08 -20.22
C GLN A 259 15.72 -14.34 -19.50
N LEU A 260 15.30 -14.19 -18.24
CA LEU A 260 14.80 -15.29 -17.41
C LEU A 260 13.33 -15.14 -17.06
N GLY A 261 12.76 -13.95 -17.19
CA GLY A 261 11.47 -13.65 -16.57
C GLY A 261 11.54 -13.94 -15.07
N PHE A 262 10.61 -14.75 -14.57
CA PHE A 262 10.61 -15.22 -13.20
C PHE A 262 11.62 -16.34 -12.94
N GLY A 263 12.11 -17.02 -13.99
CA GLY A 263 12.95 -18.23 -13.91
C GLY A 263 12.18 -19.53 -14.14
N GLU A 264 10.87 -19.46 -14.43
CA GLU A 264 10.03 -20.62 -14.74
C GLU A 264 10.16 -21.02 -16.22
N GLY A 265 10.30 -22.32 -16.48
CA GLY A 265 10.39 -22.87 -17.84
C GLY A 265 11.71 -22.63 -18.57
N VAL A 266 12.72 -22.05 -17.90
CA VAL A 266 14.05 -21.83 -18.46
C VAL A 266 15.03 -22.87 -17.92
N SER A 267 15.68 -23.62 -18.82
CA SER A 267 16.63 -24.67 -18.45
C SER A 267 17.76 -24.12 -17.57
N GLY A 268 18.02 -24.75 -16.43
CA GLY A 268 19.04 -24.36 -15.47
C GLY A 268 18.71 -23.11 -14.63
N ALA A 269 17.53 -22.51 -14.80
CA ALA A 269 17.05 -21.43 -13.96
C ALA A 269 16.12 -21.95 -12.86
N VAL A 270 16.14 -21.28 -11.71
CA VAL A 270 15.21 -21.51 -10.60
C VAL A 270 14.36 -20.25 -10.46
N PRO A 271 13.02 -20.37 -10.32
CA PRO A 271 12.20 -19.20 -10.11
C PRO A 271 12.61 -18.41 -8.89
N PHE A 272 12.66 -17.08 -8.97
CA PHE A 272 13.27 -16.26 -7.90
C PHE A 272 12.52 -16.34 -6.56
N TRP A 273 11.26 -16.78 -6.55
CA TRP A 273 10.49 -16.99 -5.31
C TRP A 273 10.94 -18.23 -4.53
N VAL A 274 11.66 -19.16 -5.16
CA VAL A 274 12.18 -20.38 -4.51
C VAL A 274 13.46 -20.05 -3.76
N SER A 275 13.54 -20.43 -2.49
CA SER A 275 14.75 -20.23 -1.70
C SER A 275 15.91 -21.08 -2.24
N THR A 276 17.09 -20.47 -2.38
CA THR A 276 18.34 -21.16 -2.73
C THR A 276 19.28 -21.30 -1.54
N THR A 277 18.83 -20.93 -0.34
CA THR A 277 19.60 -21.08 0.90
C THR A 277 19.68 -22.54 1.35
N ALA A 278 20.77 -22.89 2.05
CA ALA A 278 20.94 -24.25 2.60
C ALA A 278 19.81 -24.64 3.58
N THR A 279 19.24 -23.66 4.26
CA THR A 279 18.05 -23.81 5.11
C THR A 279 16.93 -22.93 4.55
N PRO A 280 16.01 -23.50 3.75
CA PRO A 280 14.83 -22.79 3.25
C PRO A 280 13.94 -22.31 4.40
N ASP A 281 13.32 -21.15 4.23
CA ASP A 281 12.41 -20.55 5.23
C ASP A 281 10.97 -21.12 5.18
N GLY A 282 10.68 -21.99 4.21
CA GLY A 282 9.35 -22.59 4.00
C GLY A 282 8.32 -21.66 3.36
N ARG A 283 8.72 -20.46 2.89
CA ARG A 283 7.80 -19.41 2.42
C ARG A 283 7.60 -19.35 0.91
N ASP A 284 8.17 -20.29 0.15
CA ASP A 284 8.19 -20.25 -1.31
C ASP A 284 6.78 -20.13 -1.93
N ASN A 285 5.78 -20.83 -1.37
CA ASN A 285 4.40 -20.76 -1.85
C ASN A 285 3.74 -19.41 -1.57
N GLU A 286 3.97 -18.83 -0.40
CA GLU A 286 3.44 -17.50 -0.05
C GLU A 286 4.06 -16.41 -0.93
N ILE A 287 5.37 -16.50 -1.16
CA ILE A 287 6.09 -15.56 -2.02
C ILE A 287 5.70 -15.76 -3.49
N LYS A 288 5.50 -17.00 -3.96
CA LYS A 288 4.94 -17.26 -5.30
C LYS A 288 3.57 -16.58 -5.45
N LYS A 289 2.71 -16.69 -4.43
CA LYS A 289 1.41 -16.02 -4.43
C LYS A 289 1.53 -14.50 -4.47
N ALA A 290 2.46 -13.93 -3.72
CA ALA A 290 2.79 -12.50 -3.79
C ALA A 290 3.27 -12.07 -5.20
N CYS A 291 4.02 -12.93 -5.89
CA CYS A 291 4.53 -12.68 -7.23
C CYS A 291 3.45 -12.60 -8.32
N GLU A 292 2.20 -13.01 -8.05
CA GLU A 292 1.07 -12.72 -8.95
C GLU A 292 0.82 -11.21 -9.13
N LYS A 293 1.36 -10.38 -8.23
CA LYS A 293 1.32 -8.92 -8.33
C LYS A 293 2.49 -8.32 -9.11
N VAL A 294 3.41 -9.14 -9.61
CA VAL A 294 4.63 -8.72 -10.30
C VAL A 294 4.44 -8.72 -11.82
N LEU A 295 4.94 -7.67 -12.45
CA LEU A 295 5.29 -7.63 -13.87
C LEU A 295 6.82 -7.57 -13.97
N ILE A 296 7.37 -8.10 -15.05
CA ILE A 296 8.80 -8.07 -15.32
C ILE A 296 9.01 -7.45 -16.70
N VAL A 297 9.86 -6.42 -16.76
CA VAL A 297 10.39 -5.87 -18.00
C VAL A 297 11.73 -6.57 -18.25
N ASP A 298 11.77 -7.46 -19.24
CA ASP A 298 12.97 -8.23 -19.56
C ASP A 298 13.22 -8.26 -21.07
N LEU A 299 14.45 -8.57 -21.45
CA LEU A 299 14.78 -8.86 -22.84
C LEU A 299 14.12 -10.17 -23.30
N GLN A 300 13.78 -10.23 -24.58
CA GLN A 300 13.30 -11.47 -25.20
C GLN A 300 14.26 -12.64 -24.93
N GLN A 301 13.70 -13.79 -24.59
CA GLN A 301 14.46 -15.02 -24.38
C GLN A 301 15.20 -15.44 -25.66
N LEU A 302 16.31 -16.15 -25.49
CA LEU A 302 17.04 -16.70 -26.63
C LEU A 302 16.16 -17.72 -27.39
N PRO A 303 16.36 -17.88 -28.71
CA PRO A 303 15.56 -18.81 -29.51
C PRO A 303 15.65 -20.26 -29.03
N ASP A 304 14.63 -21.06 -29.34
CA ASP A 304 14.65 -22.50 -29.12
C ASP A 304 15.83 -23.18 -29.87
N GLY A 305 16.35 -24.28 -29.33
CA GLY A 305 17.46 -25.03 -29.93
C GLY A 305 18.85 -24.41 -29.69
N ILE A 306 18.94 -23.39 -28.83
CA ILE A 306 20.20 -22.74 -28.44
C ILE A 306 21.22 -23.70 -27.81
N ASP A 307 20.79 -24.85 -27.28
CA ASP A 307 21.68 -25.89 -26.75
C ASP A 307 22.71 -26.37 -27.78
N SER A 308 22.32 -26.42 -29.06
CA SER A 308 23.23 -26.76 -30.16
C SER A 308 24.36 -25.75 -30.32
N PHE A 309 24.09 -24.47 -30.05
CA PHE A 309 25.11 -23.42 -30.05
C PHE A 309 26.06 -23.60 -28.86
N TYR A 310 25.54 -23.88 -27.66
CA TYR A 310 26.37 -24.06 -26.48
C TYR A 310 27.33 -25.24 -26.62
N GLU A 311 26.88 -26.38 -27.18
CA GLU A 311 27.75 -27.53 -27.44
C GLU A 311 28.83 -27.24 -28.49
N GLN A 312 28.47 -26.51 -29.56
CA GLN A 312 29.44 -26.06 -30.56
C GLN A 312 30.48 -25.11 -29.96
N ALA A 313 30.05 -24.09 -29.22
CA ALA A 313 30.93 -23.13 -28.58
C ALA A 313 31.85 -23.80 -27.55
N LYS A 314 31.32 -24.76 -26.77
CA LYS A 314 32.09 -25.55 -25.81
C LYS A 314 33.19 -26.35 -26.48
N SER A 315 32.86 -27.01 -27.60
CA SER A 315 33.83 -27.76 -28.39
C SER A 315 34.88 -26.84 -29.02
N ALA A 316 34.45 -25.67 -29.49
CA ALA A 316 35.30 -24.70 -30.16
C ALA A 316 36.35 -24.03 -29.25
N MET A 317 36.18 -24.08 -27.93
CA MET A 317 37.20 -23.61 -26.97
C MET A 317 38.54 -24.32 -27.14
N PHE A 318 38.51 -25.58 -27.57
CA PHE A 318 39.70 -26.43 -27.72
C PHE A 318 40.20 -26.48 -29.16
N GLN A 319 39.65 -25.65 -30.05
CA GLN A 319 39.98 -25.60 -31.47
C GLN A 319 40.54 -24.21 -31.82
N TRP A 320 41.19 -24.12 -32.99
CA TRP A 320 41.65 -22.84 -33.52
C TRP A 320 40.43 -21.90 -33.73
N PRO A 321 40.54 -20.60 -33.41
CA PRO A 321 41.72 -19.86 -32.96
C PRO A 321 41.96 -19.84 -31.44
N ILE A 322 41.07 -20.43 -30.62
CA ILE A 322 41.13 -20.33 -29.16
C ILE A 322 42.21 -21.23 -28.57
N ASN A 323 42.29 -22.48 -29.03
CA ASN A 323 43.28 -23.49 -28.62
C ASN A 323 43.50 -23.54 -27.10
N CYS A 324 42.43 -23.43 -26.30
CA CYS A 324 42.59 -23.35 -24.86
C CYS A 324 43.07 -24.69 -24.29
N VAL A 325 44.01 -24.63 -23.34
CA VAL A 325 44.46 -25.81 -22.60
C VAL A 325 43.42 -26.13 -21.51
N LYS A 326 43.17 -27.42 -21.25
CA LYS A 326 42.13 -27.86 -20.30
C LYS A 326 42.27 -27.27 -18.89
N ASP A 327 43.49 -26.99 -18.44
CA ASP A 327 43.75 -26.40 -17.12
C ASP A 327 43.40 -24.91 -17.07
N ASP A 328 43.49 -24.21 -18.21
CA ASP A 328 43.18 -22.78 -18.36
C ASP A 328 41.69 -22.53 -18.65
N CYS A 329 41.06 -23.47 -19.37
CA CYS A 329 39.63 -23.49 -19.64
C CYS A 329 39.08 -24.85 -19.23
N PRO A 330 38.81 -25.06 -17.92
CA PRO A 330 38.12 -26.28 -17.50
C PRO A 330 36.81 -26.40 -18.29
N PRO A 331 36.35 -27.62 -18.61
CA PRO A 331 35.13 -27.86 -19.36
C PRO A 331 33.93 -27.36 -18.55
N SER A 332 33.68 -26.07 -18.66
CA SER A 332 32.69 -25.31 -17.95
C SER A 332 31.55 -24.98 -18.92
N ASN A 333 30.37 -24.74 -18.37
CA ASN A 333 29.23 -24.38 -19.20
C ASN A 333 29.47 -23.00 -19.81
N ILE A 334 29.37 -22.96 -21.15
CA ILE A 334 29.38 -21.72 -21.92
C ILE A 334 28.25 -20.82 -21.43
N THR A 335 28.54 -19.55 -21.25
CA THR A 335 27.50 -18.60 -20.83
C THR A 335 26.70 -18.13 -22.03
N LYS A 336 25.47 -17.66 -21.78
CA LYS A 336 24.64 -17.01 -22.81
C LYS A 336 25.33 -15.83 -23.50
N GLN A 337 26.37 -15.26 -22.90
CA GLN A 337 27.09 -14.12 -23.47
C GLN A 337 27.91 -14.48 -24.71
N ALA A 338 28.31 -15.75 -24.84
CA ALA A 338 28.98 -16.27 -26.03
C ALA A 338 28.14 -16.10 -27.31
N VAL A 339 26.81 -16.15 -27.18
CA VAL A 339 25.86 -15.94 -28.29
C VAL A 339 26.03 -14.55 -28.89
N TYR A 340 26.10 -13.52 -28.04
CA TYR A 340 26.27 -12.14 -28.46
C TYR A 340 27.66 -11.88 -29.06
N LEU A 341 28.69 -12.58 -28.59
CA LEU A 341 30.03 -12.52 -29.20
C LEU A 341 30.00 -13.07 -30.64
N ALA A 342 29.35 -14.21 -30.85
CA ALA A 342 29.19 -14.81 -32.18
C ALA A 342 28.47 -13.84 -33.14
N ASP A 343 27.37 -13.24 -32.67
CA ASP A 343 26.59 -12.26 -33.44
C ASP A 343 27.38 -10.98 -33.73
N THR A 344 28.20 -10.53 -32.80
CA THR A 344 29.08 -9.35 -32.98
C THR A 344 30.10 -9.59 -34.09
N PHE A 345 30.76 -10.75 -34.08
CA PHE A 345 31.74 -11.07 -35.11
C PHE A 345 31.09 -11.26 -36.49
N TYR A 346 29.91 -11.89 -36.51
CA TYR A 346 29.10 -12.02 -37.72
C TYR A 346 28.67 -10.64 -38.28
N MET A 347 28.21 -9.73 -37.42
CA MET A 347 27.87 -8.35 -37.77
C MET A 347 29.05 -7.60 -38.38
N TYR A 348 30.24 -7.71 -37.77
CA TYR A 348 31.47 -7.12 -38.32
C TYR A 348 31.73 -7.60 -39.74
N ALA A 349 31.67 -8.91 -40.00
CA ALA A 349 31.91 -9.45 -41.33
C ALA A 349 30.88 -8.97 -42.37
N LEU A 350 29.61 -8.87 -41.98
CA LEU A 350 28.56 -8.30 -42.84
C LEU A 350 28.86 -6.83 -43.18
N ALA A 351 29.22 -6.03 -42.18
CA ALA A 351 29.52 -4.62 -42.35
C ALA A 351 30.76 -4.40 -43.24
N VAL A 352 31.81 -5.19 -43.03
CA VAL A 352 33.03 -5.15 -43.88
C VAL A 352 32.72 -5.56 -45.32
N ASN A 353 31.94 -6.62 -45.53
CA ASN A 353 31.54 -7.04 -46.87
C ASN A 353 30.79 -5.92 -47.62
N ARG A 354 29.83 -5.27 -46.96
CA ARG A 354 29.11 -4.11 -47.52
C ARG A 354 30.07 -2.96 -47.84
N THR A 355 30.96 -2.64 -46.89
CA THR A 355 31.93 -1.55 -47.02
C THR A 355 32.88 -1.76 -48.21
N ILE A 356 33.46 -2.96 -48.36
CA ILE A 356 34.38 -3.27 -49.48
C ILE A 356 33.65 -3.19 -50.83
N ARG A 357 32.38 -3.63 -50.89
CA ARG A 357 31.58 -3.53 -52.12
C ARG A 357 31.25 -2.09 -52.49
N GLN A 358 30.99 -1.24 -51.49
CA GLN A 358 30.70 0.18 -51.70
C GLN A 358 31.95 0.98 -52.08
N TYR A 359 33.12 0.57 -51.56
CA TYR A 359 34.40 1.26 -51.77
C TYR A 359 35.47 0.32 -52.39
N PRO A 360 35.25 -0.22 -53.60
CA PRO A 360 36.13 -1.23 -54.19
C PRO A 360 37.54 -0.71 -54.53
N ASN A 361 37.69 0.61 -54.68
CA ASN A 361 38.96 1.26 -55.00
C ASN A 361 39.76 1.69 -53.76
N ASP A 362 39.17 1.60 -52.56
CA ASP A 362 39.87 1.91 -51.31
C ASP A 362 40.36 0.60 -50.69
N SER A 363 41.64 0.31 -50.88
CA SER A 363 42.28 -0.88 -50.34
C SER A 363 42.27 -0.92 -48.80
N ASN A 364 42.00 0.18 -48.11
CA ASN A 364 41.94 0.28 -46.65
C ASN A 364 40.51 0.41 -46.10
N ALA A 365 39.48 0.31 -46.95
CA ALA A 365 38.08 0.47 -46.52
C ALA A 365 37.69 -0.51 -45.39
N PHE A 366 38.30 -1.70 -45.36
CA PHE A 366 38.08 -2.71 -44.33
C PHE A 366 38.76 -2.43 -42.97
N ARG A 367 39.53 -1.33 -42.87
CA ARG A 367 40.11 -0.80 -41.62
C ARG A 367 39.48 0.54 -41.18
N ASN A 368 38.66 1.14 -42.03
CA ASN A 368 38.12 2.48 -41.77
C ASN A 368 36.91 2.37 -40.84
N GLY A 369 37.10 2.72 -39.57
CA GLY A 369 36.09 2.54 -38.53
C GLY A 369 34.76 3.22 -38.83
N THR A 370 34.81 4.47 -39.31
CA THR A 370 33.59 5.26 -39.62
C THR A 370 32.84 4.68 -40.82
N LEU A 371 33.55 4.22 -41.86
CA LEU A 371 32.91 3.59 -43.02
C LEU A 371 32.25 2.26 -42.65
N ILE A 372 32.94 1.44 -41.85
CA ILE A 372 32.41 0.16 -41.38
C ILE A 372 31.20 0.40 -40.47
N HIS A 373 31.30 1.36 -39.54
CA HIS A 373 30.21 1.77 -38.65
C HIS A 373 28.94 2.11 -39.44
N SER A 374 29.04 2.94 -40.47
CA SER A 374 27.88 3.31 -41.30
C SER A 374 27.21 2.12 -41.99
N ASN A 375 27.93 1.01 -42.16
CA ASN A 375 27.48 -0.21 -42.81
C ASN A 375 26.95 -1.30 -41.86
N VAL A 376 26.91 -1.05 -40.54
CA VAL A 376 26.33 -2.00 -39.56
C VAL A 376 24.80 -1.94 -39.52
N ILE A 377 24.21 -0.86 -40.02
CA ILE A 377 22.76 -0.62 -39.99
C ILE A 377 22.01 -1.72 -40.74
N GLY A 378 20.84 -2.11 -40.21
CA GLY A 378 19.95 -3.11 -40.80
C GLY A 378 19.74 -4.31 -39.88
N SER A 379 19.18 -5.38 -40.45
CA SER A 379 18.83 -6.58 -39.70
C SER A 379 19.54 -7.82 -40.26
N PHE A 380 19.84 -8.78 -39.38
CA PHE A 380 20.36 -10.09 -39.75
C PHE A 380 19.92 -11.17 -38.76
N ASN A 381 19.97 -12.43 -39.19
CA ASN A 381 19.66 -13.57 -38.34
C ASN A 381 20.94 -14.08 -37.68
N GLY A 382 21.06 -13.78 -36.38
CA GLY A 382 22.13 -14.27 -35.51
C GLY A 382 21.70 -15.49 -34.71
N TYR A 383 22.56 -15.91 -33.79
CA TYR A 383 22.29 -16.95 -32.80
C TYR A 383 21.39 -16.44 -31.66
N SER A 384 21.40 -15.12 -31.38
CA SER A 384 20.46 -14.50 -30.43
C SER A 384 19.11 -14.14 -31.07
N GLY A 385 18.77 -14.76 -32.20
CA GLY A 385 17.59 -14.46 -32.99
C GLY A 385 17.82 -13.34 -34.01
N THR A 386 16.74 -12.66 -34.40
CA THR A 386 16.84 -11.50 -35.29
C THR A 386 17.53 -10.35 -34.57
N VAL A 387 18.65 -9.89 -35.11
CA VAL A 387 19.38 -8.72 -34.61
C VAL A 387 19.06 -7.54 -35.52
N LYS A 388 18.49 -6.48 -34.95
CA LYS A 388 18.21 -5.22 -35.65
C LYS A 388 19.12 -4.12 -35.10
N MET A 389 19.88 -3.48 -35.98
CA MET A 389 20.81 -2.40 -35.63
C MET A 389 20.19 -1.05 -35.97
N ASN A 390 20.21 -0.11 -35.01
CA ASN A 390 19.74 1.25 -35.23
C ASN A 390 20.79 2.12 -35.94
N ASN A 391 20.42 3.36 -36.24
CA ASN A 391 21.29 4.34 -36.88
C ASN A 391 22.52 4.74 -36.05
N ASN A 392 22.52 4.45 -34.75
CA ASN A 392 23.65 4.73 -33.87
C ASN A 392 24.67 3.57 -33.82
N GLY A 393 24.41 2.46 -34.51
CA GLY A 393 25.26 1.27 -34.48
C GLY A 393 25.06 0.40 -33.24
N THR A 394 23.92 0.53 -32.56
CA THR A 394 23.54 -0.25 -31.38
C THR A 394 22.31 -1.12 -31.66
N ARG A 395 22.19 -2.27 -30.98
CA ARG A 395 21.06 -3.17 -31.16
C ARG A 395 19.76 -2.56 -30.64
N GLU A 396 18.68 -2.71 -31.41
CA GLU A 396 17.31 -2.51 -30.94
C GLU A 396 16.79 -3.84 -30.36
N PRO A 397 16.58 -3.93 -29.04
CA PRO A 397 16.04 -5.14 -28.43
C PRO A 397 14.54 -5.28 -28.65
N THR A 398 14.09 -6.53 -28.67
CA THR A 398 12.70 -6.91 -28.39
C THR A 398 12.57 -7.11 -26.88
N ILE A 399 11.63 -6.40 -26.26
CA ILE A 399 11.42 -6.39 -24.81
C ILE A 399 10.09 -7.06 -24.50
N ASN A 400 10.10 -8.00 -23.57
CA ASN A 400 8.91 -8.72 -23.11
C ASN A 400 8.45 -8.14 -21.77
N ILE A 401 7.14 -7.91 -21.67
CA ILE A 401 6.46 -7.62 -20.41
C ILE A 401 5.81 -8.92 -19.94
N ILE A 402 6.34 -9.48 -18.86
CA ILE A 402 6.04 -10.83 -18.39
C ILE A 402 5.29 -10.72 -17.06
N GLY A 403 4.27 -11.55 -16.86
CA GLY A 403 3.59 -11.68 -15.57
C GLY A 403 3.13 -13.12 -15.34
N LEU A 404 2.41 -13.35 -14.24
CA LEU A 404 1.74 -14.63 -13.98
C LEU A 404 0.28 -14.54 -14.42
N ASP A 405 -0.21 -15.56 -15.13
CA ASP A 405 -1.62 -15.68 -15.48
C ASP A 405 -2.49 -16.09 -14.28
N GLY A 406 -3.81 -16.22 -14.48
CA GLY A 406 -4.77 -16.62 -13.44
C GLY A 406 -4.54 -18.02 -12.85
N SER A 407 -3.71 -18.83 -13.50
CA SER A 407 -3.29 -20.16 -13.03
C SER A 407 -1.92 -20.13 -12.34
N GLY A 408 -1.28 -18.96 -12.27
CA GLY A 408 0.04 -18.78 -11.67
C GLY A 408 1.20 -19.22 -12.57
N ASN A 409 0.98 -19.32 -13.89
CA ASN A 409 2.01 -19.66 -14.87
C ASN A 409 2.58 -18.38 -15.51
N GLN A 410 3.89 -18.38 -15.76
CA GLN A 410 4.54 -17.30 -16.49
C GLN A 410 3.96 -17.13 -17.91
N LYS A 411 3.61 -15.89 -18.26
CA LYS A 411 3.12 -15.51 -19.59
C LYS A 411 3.65 -14.14 -20.03
N VAL A 412 3.97 -14.02 -21.31
CA VAL A 412 4.26 -12.72 -21.94
C VAL A 412 2.93 -12.02 -22.23
N PHE A 413 2.74 -10.81 -21.70
CA PHE A 413 1.57 -9.99 -21.95
C PHE A 413 1.78 -8.97 -23.07
N PHE A 414 2.97 -8.40 -23.17
CA PHE A 414 3.31 -7.46 -24.25
C PHE A 414 4.69 -7.79 -24.80
N ILE A 415 4.85 -7.53 -26.09
CA ILE A 415 6.13 -7.43 -26.76
C ILE A 415 6.29 -5.97 -27.20
N ILE A 416 7.38 -5.33 -26.80
CA ILE A 416 7.70 -3.95 -27.14
C ILE A 416 8.92 -3.99 -28.06
N GLU A 417 8.74 -3.44 -29.26
CA GLU A 417 9.78 -3.34 -30.26
C GLU A 417 9.92 -1.90 -30.70
N ARG A 418 11.15 -1.40 -30.79
CA ARG A 418 11.38 -0.02 -31.20
C ARG A 418 11.23 0.12 -32.72
N LYS A 419 10.42 1.08 -33.16
CA LYS A 419 10.21 1.36 -34.59
C LYS A 419 11.23 2.39 -35.08
N ASP A 420 11.39 3.49 -34.34
CA ASP A 420 12.37 4.55 -34.57
C ASP A 420 12.87 5.16 -33.24
N ASN A 421 13.57 6.29 -33.26
CA ASN A 421 14.10 6.91 -32.03
C ASN A 421 13.03 7.46 -31.08
N SER A 422 11.77 7.57 -31.51
CA SER A 422 10.67 8.21 -30.78
C SER A 422 9.44 7.33 -30.59
N THR A 423 9.26 6.30 -31.42
CA THR A 423 8.07 5.46 -31.43
C THR A 423 8.40 3.99 -31.22
N SER A 424 7.57 3.35 -30.39
CA SER A 424 7.62 1.92 -30.10
C SER A 424 6.36 1.25 -30.65
N ASN A 425 6.52 0.05 -31.18
CA ASN A 425 5.42 -0.84 -31.48
C ASN A 425 5.12 -1.67 -30.23
N ILE A 426 3.87 -1.60 -29.76
CA ILE A 426 3.40 -2.34 -28.59
C ILE A 426 2.49 -3.44 -29.10
N ILE A 427 2.92 -4.68 -28.96
CA ILE A 427 2.24 -5.86 -29.49
C ILE A 427 1.63 -6.63 -28.32
N PRO A 428 0.32 -6.44 -28.02
CA PRO A 428 -0.34 -7.20 -26.98
C PRO A 428 -0.42 -8.69 -27.36
N GLN A 429 -0.10 -9.55 -26.40
CA GLN A 429 -0.19 -11.01 -26.51
C GLN A 429 -1.51 -11.54 -25.91
N PHE A 430 -2.51 -10.67 -25.82
CA PHE A 430 -3.83 -10.93 -25.27
C PHE A 430 -4.89 -10.14 -26.07
N GLN A 431 -6.14 -10.60 -26.00
CA GLN A 431 -7.29 -9.94 -26.65
C GLN A 431 -8.05 -9.03 -25.68
N ASP A 432 -8.15 -9.44 -24.41
CA ASP A 432 -8.80 -8.69 -23.34
C ASP A 432 -7.79 -8.39 -22.23
N GLU A 433 -7.66 -7.13 -21.84
CA GLU A 433 -6.76 -6.69 -20.78
C GLU A 433 -7.07 -7.33 -19.43
N LYS A 434 -8.31 -7.77 -19.19
CA LYS A 434 -8.67 -8.52 -17.99
C LYS A 434 -7.80 -9.75 -17.75
N VAL A 435 -7.18 -10.29 -18.81
CA VAL A 435 -6.22 -11.39 -18.72
C VAL A 435 -4.94 -10.98 -17.98
N VAL A 436 -4.43 -9.77 -18.21
CA VAL A 436 -3.26 -9.22 -17.50
C VAL A 436 -3.58 -9.08 -16.01
N TRP A 437 -4.81 -8.68 -15.69
CA TRP A 437 -5.26 -8.40 -14.34
C TRP A 437 -6.10 -9.52 -13.73
N ALA A 438 -6.03 -10.75 -14.26
CA ALA A 438 -6.83 -11.88 -13.79
C ALA A 438 -6.62 -12.12 -12.27
N ASN A 439 -5.37 -11.99 -11.82
CA ASN A 439 -4.98 -12.09 -10.41
C ASN A 439 -5.45 -10.89 -9.53
N ARG A 440 -6.22 -9.95 -10.11
CA ARG A 440 -6.80 -8.75 -9.46
C ARG A 440 -8.29 -8.59 -9.79
N GLY A 441 -8.97 -9.69 -10.14
CA GLY A 441 -10.38 -9.65 -10.53
C GLY A 441 -10.64 -8.99 -11.88
N GLY A 442 -9.61 -8.91 -12.74
CA GLY A 442 -9.69 -8.28 -14.06
C GLY A 442 -9.63 -6.76 -14.04
N ILE A 443 -9.28 -6.15 -12.90
CA ILE A 443 -9.26 -4.69 -12.73
C ILE A 443 -7.81 -4.20 -12.71
N ARG A 444 -7.51 -3.24 -13.59
CA ARG A 444 -6.23 -2.52 -13.64
C ARG A 444 -6.06 -1.68 -12.36
N PRO A 445 -4.94 -1.81 -11.63
CA PRO A 445 -4.64 -0.90 -10.52
C PRO A 445 -4.37 0.53 -11.01
N LEU A 446 -4.81 1.52 -10.24
CA LEU A 446 -4.51 2.92 -10.50
C LEU A 446 -3.15 3.28 -9.91
N SER A 447 -2.43 4.21 -10.54
CA SER A 447 -1.20 4.79 -9.97
C SER A 447 -1.49 5.60 -8.71
N HIS A 448 -2.65 6.27 -8.69
CA HIS A 448 -3.15 7.08 -7.59
C HIS A 448 -4.44 6.48 -6.99
N PRO A 449 -4.55 6.32 -5.66
CA PRO A 449 -5.76 5.81 -5.03
C PRO A 449 -6.97 6.73 -5.25
N VAL A 450 -8.17 6.14 -5.38
CA VAL A 450 -9.42 6.89 -5.58
C VAL A 450 -9.70 7.90 -4.45
N CYS A 451 -9.30 7.56 -3.21
CA CYS A 451 -9.50 8.41 -2.04
C CYS A 451 -8.25 9.17 -1.60
N ASP A 452 -7.31 9.43 -2.52
CA ASP A 452 -5.98 9.96 -2.21
C ASP A 452 -5.20 9.06 -1.24
N PHE A 453 -3.90 9.33 -1.05
CA PHE A 453 -3.07 8.55 -0.14
C PHE A 453 -3.38 8.79 1.35
N ASP A 454 -3.97 9.94 1.68
CA ASP A 454 -4.33 10.35 3.04
C ASP A 454 -5.82 10.15 3.37
N GLY A 455 -6.63 9.70 2.40
CA GLY A 455 -8.07 9.52 2.58
C GLY A 455 -8.88 10.82 2.42
N SER A 456 -8.26 11.95 2.07
CA SER A 456 -8.91 13.26 2.04
C SER A 456 -9.98 13.40 0.95
N ALA A 457 -9.84 12.69 -0.17
CA ALA A 457 -10.83 12.67 -1.26
C ALA A 457 -12.02 11.73 -0.99
N CYS A 458 -11.98 10.91 0.06
CA CYS A 458 -13.09 10.03 0.43
C CYS A 458 -14.22 10.86 1.08
N PRO A 459 -15.51 10.55 0.81
CA PRO A 459 -16.61 11.23 1.46
C PRO A 459 -16.54 11.01 2.99
N PRO A 460 -16.78 12.06 3.80
CA PRO A 460 -16.71 11.96 5.25
C PRO A 460 -17.70 10.90 5.75
N SER A 461 -17.32 10.19 6.80
CA SER A 461 -18.17 9.17 7.41
C SER A 461 -19.49 9.79 7.90
N PHE A 462 -20.57 9.00 8.00
CA PHE A 462 -21.89 9.49 8.45
C PHE A 462 -21.81 10.27 9.78
N LEU A 463 -20.92 9.85 10.68
CA LEU A 463 -20.66 10.51 11.97
C LEU A 463 -19.94 11.86 11.80
N GLU A 464 -18.97 11.97 10.90
CA GLU A 464 -18.26 13.23 10.63
C GLU A 464 -19.17 14.24 9.90
N ALA A 465 -19.94 13.77 8.91
CA ALA A 465 -20.89 14.61 8.16
C ALA A 465 -22.06 15.10 9.03
N ASN A 466 -22.51 14.29 10.00
CA ASN A 466 -23.69 14.59 10.83
C ASN A 466 -23.35 14.81 12.31
N LEU A 467 -22.08 15.13 12.65
CA LEU A 467 -21.62 15.27 14.03
C LEU A 467 -22.49 16.25 14.82
N ALA A 468 -22.89 17.37 14.21
CA ALA A 468 -23.78 18.36 14.81
C ALA A 468 -25.17 17.80 15.14
N TYR A 469 -25.74 16.96 14.27
CA TYR A 469 -27.04 16.31 14.50
C TYR A 469 -26.94 15.25 15.61
N VAL A 470 -25.84 14.49 15.65
CA VAL A 470 -25.60 13.48 16.69
C VAL A 470 -25.43 14.13 18.06
N ILE A 471 -24.62 15.19 18.15
CA ILE A 471 -24.46 15.97 19.39
C ILE A 471 -25.80 16.60 19.80
N GLY A 472 -26.55 17.17 18.85
CA GLY A 472 -27.88 17.73 19.10
C GLY A 472 -28.87 16.72 19.65
N ALA A 473 -28.90 15.49 19.10
CA ALA A 473 -29.76 14.42 19.57
C ALA A 473 -29.40 13.96 20.99
N ILE A 474 -28.10 13.80 21.28
CA ILE A 474 -27.61 13.43 22.62
C ILE A 474 -27.96 14.53 23.64
N ALA A 475 -27.78 15.80 23.29
CA ALA A 475 -28.14 16.92 24.15
C ALA A 475 -29.65 16.97 24.44
N LEU A 476 -30.49 16.69 23.44
CA LEU A 476 -31.95 16.58 23.59
C LEU A 476 -32.36 15.45 24.53
N ILE A 477 -31.72 14.29 24.42
CA ILE A 477 -31.97 13.14 25.31
C ILE A 477 -31.59 13.50 26.75
N ILE A 478 -30.43 14.12 26.97
CA ILE A 478 -30.00 14.55 28.30
C ILE A 478 -30.94 15.62 28.86
N ALA A 479 -31.37 16.60 28.06
CA ALA A 479 -32.35 17.60 28.46
C ALA A 479 -33.70 16.96 28.84
N PHE A 480 -34.16 15.98 28.06
CA PHE A 480 -35.40 15.25 28.37
C PHE A 480 -35.28 14.46 29.68
N LEU A 481 -34.17 13.73 29.87
CA LEU A 481 -33.92 12.95 31.09
C LEU A 481 -33.80 13.86 32.33
N THR A 482 -33.13 15.00 32.22
CA THR A 482 -33.02 15.97 33.33
C THR A 482 -34.37 16.57 33.69
N ILE A 483 -35.19 16.95 32.71
CA ILE A 483 -36.56 17.42 32.93
C ILE A 483 -37.40 16.32 33.58
N LEU A 484 -37.31 15.08 33.09
CA LEU A 484 -38.03 13.94 33.66
C LEU A 484 -37.66 13.71 35.12
N CYS A 485 -36.36 13.73 35.45
CA CYS A 485 -35.87 13.63 36.83
C CYS A 485 -36.37 14.78 37.71
N LEU A 486 -36.37 16.02 37.21
CA LEU A 486 -36.88 17.19 37.95
C LEU A 486 -38.38 17.09 38.22
N VAL A 487 -39.17 16.66 37.23
CA VAL A 487 -40.62 16.43 37.38
C VAL A 487 -40.90 15.34 38.41
N ILE A 488 -40.17 14.23 38.34
CA ILE A 488 -40.29 13.14 39.33
C ILE A 488 -39.95 13.64 40.73
N TYR A 489 -38.82 14.35 40.89
CA TYR A 489 -38.40 14.93 42.16
C TYR A 489 -39.47 15.88 42.73
N TYR A 490 -39.97 16.80 41.90
CA TYR A 490 -40.99 17.77 42.31
C TYR A 490 -42.31 17.06 42.69
N SER A 491 -42.72 16.05 41.92
CA SER A 491 -43.93 15.27 42.22
C SER A 491 -43.84 14.52 43.56
N ILE A 492 -42.66 14.00 43.92
CA ILE A 492 -42.41 13.36 45.21
C ILE A 492 -42.45 14.40 46.33
N ARG A 493 -41.78 15.54 46.15
CA ARG A 493 -41.80 16.66 47.11
C ARG A 493 -43.22 17.15 47.41
N VAL A 494 -44.02 17.40 46.37
CA VAL A 494 -45.41 17.85 46.52
C VAL A 494 -46.27 16.79 47.21
N ARG A 495 -46.11 15.50 46.84
CA ARG A 495 -46.81 14.40 47.52
C ARG A 495 -46.46 14.31 49.01
N GLN A 496 -45.19 14.52 49.37
CA GLN A 496 -44.75 14.52 50.76
C GLN A 496 -45.32 15.72 51.54
N GLU A 497 -45.31 16.92 50.95
CA GLU A 497 -45.87 18.11 51.59
C GLU A 497 -47.39 17.99 51.80
N ASN A 498 -48.11 17.48 50.81
CA ASN A 498 -49.55 17.22 50.93
C ASN A 498 -49.86 16.18 52.01
N ARG A 499 -49.00 15.16 52.21
CA ARG A 499 -49.17 14.20 53.32
C ARG A 499 -49.07 14.89 54.68
N ARG A 500 -48.09 15.79 54.87
CA ARG A 500 -47.90 16.53 56.14
C ARG A 500 -49.09 17.42 56.47
N LYS A 501 -49.62 18.17 55.49
CA LYS A 501 -50.80 19.03 55.68
C LYS A 501 -52.04 18.23 56.10
N MET A 502 -52.22 17.03 55.55
CA MET A 502 -53.34 16.16 55.93
C MET A 502 -53.19 15.56 57.33
N ASP A 503 -51.95 15.38 57.80
CA ASP A 503 -51.69 14.87 59.15
C ASP A 503 -51.91 15.96 60.23
N GLU A 504 -51.73 17.23 59.89
CA GLU A 504 -52.01 18.36 60.79
C GLU A 504 -53.52 18.54 61.05
N LEU A 505 -54.39 18.15 60.11
CA LEU A 505 -55.83 18.38 60.24
C LEU A 505 -56.45 17.66 61.45
N TRP A 506 -56.04 16.42 61.74
CA TRP A 506 -56.58 15.65 62.87
C TRP A 506 -55.80 15.89 64.17
N GLN A 507 -54.66 16.57 64.13
CA GLN A 507 -53.89 16.95 65.32
C GLN A 507 -54.33 18.33 65.80
N ILE A 508 -55.19 18.36 66.82
CA ILE A 508 -55.77 19.61 67.30
C ILE A 508 -54.99 20.05 68.55
N PRO A 509 -54.31 21.20 68.52
CA PRO A 509 -53.61 21.69 69.69
C PRO A 509 -54.61 22.06 70.80
N PHE A 510 -54.32 21.68 72.03
CA PHE A 510 -55.17 21.87 73.20
C PHE A 510 -55.54 23.35 73.40
N VAL A 511 -54.63 24.27 73.04
CA VAL A 511 -54.86 25.72 73.15
C VAL A 511 -56.04 26.23 72.32
N ARG A 512 -56.45 25.50 71.27
CA ARG A 512 -57.62 25.84 70.45
C ARG A 512 -58.96 25.41 71.06
N LEU A 513 -58.93 24.65 72.16
CA LEU A 513 -60.13 24.17 72.84
C LEU A 513 -60.55 25.18 73.92
N VAL A 514 -61.73 25.79 73.76
CA VAL A 514 -62.26 26.79 74.69
C VAL A 514 -63.36 26.17 75.55
N LYS A 515 -63.33 26.37 76.86
CA LYS A 515 -64.44 25.93 77.73
C LYS A 515 -65.60 26.94 77.67
N PRO A 516 -66.86 26.47 77.64
CA PRO A 516 -68.01 27.37 77.71
C PRO A 516 -68.08 28.09 79.06
N ASP A 517 -68.18 29.43 79.05
CA ASP A 517 -68.22 30.26 80.27
C ASP A 517 -69.50 30.02 81.12
N GLU A 518 -69.33 29.95 82.44
CA GLU A 518 -70.43 29.81 83.42
C GLU A 518 -71.01 31.17 83.92
N LYS A 519 -70.50 32.31 83.43
CA LYS A 519 -70.88 33.65 83.89
C LYS A 519 -71.58 34.48 82.81
N ASP A 520 -72.86 34.24 82.60
CA ASP A 520 -73.77 35.28 82.07
C ASP A 520 -75.24 34.96 82.40
N ARG A 521 -75.52 34.86 83.70
CA ARG A 521 -76.84 34.44 84.23
C ARG A 521 -77.81 35.59 84.57
N ASP A 522 -77.42 36.85 84.46
CA ASP A 522 -78.24 37.97 84.92
C ASP A 522 -78.13 39.18 83.99
N LEU A 523 -78.73 39.15 82.78
CA LEU A 523 -79.03 40.38 82.01
C LEU A 523 -79.93 40.10 80.78
N THR A 524 -81.19 39.68 81.01
CA THR A 524 -82.25 39.84 80.01
C THR A 524 -83.56 40.26 80.68
N LYS A 525 -83.72 41.57 80.92
CA LYS A 525 -85.03 42.22 81.08
C LYS A 525 -85.18 43.30 80.00
N SER A 526 -86.26 43.15 79.22
CA SER A 526 -86.91 44.11 78.31
C SER A 526 -86.17 44.60 77.07
N SER A 527 -86.67 44.25 75.88
CA SER A 527 -87.69 45.05 75.18
C SER A 527 -88.17 44.35 73.91
N ARG A 528 -89.49 44.22 73.77
CA ARG A 528 -90.22 43.73 72.58
C ARG A 528 -90.43 44.89 71.60
N SER A 529 -90.26 44.65 70.31
CA SER A 529 -91.05 45.25 69.18
C SER A 529 -90.59 44.57 67.88
N MET A 530 -91.32 43.65 67.25
CA MET A 530 -92.53 43.76 66.39
C MET A 530 -92.16 43.38 64.92
N LEU A 531 -92.93 42.41 64.37
CA LEU A 531 -93.10 41.98 62.95
C LEU A 531 -91.96 41.13 62.33
N SER A 532 -92.17 40.03 61.59
CA SER A 532 -93.34 39.20 61.22
C SER A 532 -92.87 37.92 60.49
N SER A 533 -93.54 36.79 60.75
CA SER A 533 -93.77 35.60 59.90
C SER A 533 -92.60 34.84 59.24
N ILE A 534 -92.30 33.63 59.72
CA ILE A 534 -92.60 32.32 59.08
C ILE A 534 -92.07 31.22 60.02
N SER A 535 -92.96 30.30 60.36
CA SER A 535 -92.77 29.20 61.30
C SER A 535 -92.19 27.94 60.63
N SER A 536 -91.10 27.40 61.16
CA SER A 536 -91.03 25.98 61.55
C SER A 536 -89.76 25.64 62.36
N THR A 537 -89.99 25.25 63.61
CA THR A 537 -89.17 24.37 64.46
C THR A 537 -87.69 24.70 64.65
N SER A 538 -87.42 25.71 65.48
CA SER A 538 -86.14 25.86 66.19
C SER A 538 -86.17 25.07 67.50
N THR A 539 -85.46 23.94 67.56
CA THR A 539 -85.13 23.21 68.80
C THR A 539 -84.02 23.95 69.55
N LYS A 540 -84.31 25.14 70.06
CA LYS A 540 -83.40 25.92 70.90
C LYS A 540 -83.85 25.85 72.36
N LEU A 541 -83.80 24.64 72.93
CA LEU A 541 -84.03 24.29 74.34
C LEU A 541 -83.27 22.98 74.56
N THR A 542 -81.99 22.98 74.91
CA THR A 542 -81.52 22.91 76.31
C THR A 542 -80.00 23.10 76.28
N HIS A 543 -79.52 24.32 76.55
CA HIS A 543 -78.08 24.61 76.64
C HIS A 543 -77.69 24.98 78.06
N THR A 544 -78.25 24.25 79.03
CA THR A 544 -78.12 24.52 80.47
C THR A 544 -77.82 23.22 81.19
N SER A 545 -76.63 23.14 81.80
CA SER A 545 -76.02 22.03 82.56
C SER A 545 -75.21 20.99 81.77
N LYS A 546 -74.12 21.42 81.11
CA LYS A 546 -73.05 20.50 80.69
C LYS A 546 -71.95 20.57 81.76
N LYS A 547 -71.83 19.53 82.59
CA LYS A 547 -70.75 19.41 83.57
C LYS A 547 -69.72 18.42 83.06
N ASP A 548 -68.44 18.76 83.23
CA ASP A 548 -67.35 17.84 82.97
C ASP A 548 -67.48 16.61 83.88
N THR A 549 -67.13 15.44 83.34
CA THR A 549 -67.15 14.16 84.05
C THR A 549 -65.73 13.62 84.16
N GLU A 550 -65.54 12.55 84.93
CA GLU A 550 -64.24 11.89 85.10
C GLU A 550 -63.64 11.42 83.76
N HIS A 551 -64.48 11.06 82.78
CA HIS A 551 -64.03 10.54 81.49
C HIS A 551 -64.21 11.51 80.30
N PHE A 552 -64.98 12.59 80.47
CA PHE A 552 -65.35 13.49 79.38
C PHE A 552 -65.30 14.95 79.79
N ASP A 553 -64.77 15.78 78.90
CA ASP A 553 -64.84 17.24 78.96
C ASP A 553 -65.59 17.79 77.75
N PHE A 554 -66.29 18.91 77.93
CA PHE A 554 -66.96 19.61 76.85
C PHE A 554 -66.18 20.86 76.43
N TYR A 555 -65.90 20.97 75.13
CA TYR A 555 -65.17 22.11 74.56
C TYR A 555 -65.95 22.75 73.40
N LEU A 556 -65.66 24.01 73.15
CA LEU A 556 -65.99 24.72 71.91
C LEU A 556 -64.75 24.72 71.01
N PHE A 557 -64.92 24.22 69.78
CA PHE A 557 -63.90 24.22 68.74
C PHE A 557 -64.54 24.75 67.45
N ASP A 558 -64.00 25.84 66.90
CA ASP A 558 -64.52 26.54 65.71
C ASP A 558 -66.04 26.81 65.75
N LYS A 559 -66.56 27.22 66.91
CA LYS A 559 -67.99 27.51 67.20
C LYS A 559 -68.92 26.29 67.21
N GLU A 560 -68.40 25.07 67.07
CA GLU A 560 -69.14 23.83 67.32
C GLU A 560 -68.86 23.29 68.72
N THR A 561 -69.86 22.66 69.34
CA THR A 561 -69.64 21.95 70.60
C THR A 561 -69.09 20.56 70.33
N ILE A 562 -67.97 20.24 70.96
CA ILE A 562 -67.31 18.95 70.84
C ILE A 562 -67.12 18.32 72.22
N VAL A 563 -66.92 17.00 72.20
CA VAL A 563 -66.71 16.18 73.39
C VAL A 563 -65.28 15.62 73.33
N GLY A 564 -64.50 15.89 74.37
CA GLY A 564 -63.18 15.31 74.56
C GLY A 564 -63.23 14.12 75.51
N LYS A 565 -62.90 12.92 75.03
CA LYS A 565 -62.66 11.74 75.88
C LYS A 565 -61.27 11.81 76.49
N LYS A 566 -61.16 11.70 77.81
CA LYS A 566 -59.87 11.58 78.50
C LYS A 566 -59.30 10.18 78.34
N HIS A 567 -58.05 10.10 77.90
CA HIS A 567 -57.29 8.86 77.83
C HIS A 567 -56.14 8.90 78.84
N ALA A 568 -56.06 7.88 79.70
CA ALA A 568 -54.98 7.75 80.68
C ALA A 568 -53.66 7.26 80.04
N SER A 569 -53.73 6.55 78.91
CA SER A 569 -52.57 6.08 78.16
C SER A 569 -52.14 7.07 77.08
N ARG A 570 -50.82 7.19 76.89
CA ARG A 570 -50.20 8.00 75.82
C ARG A 570 -49.50 7.09 74.80
N PRO A 571 -50.25 6.41 73.90
CA PRO A 571 -49.65 5.58 72.87
C PRO A 571 -48.84 6.44 71.87
N LYS A 572 -47.75 5.89 71.34
CA LYS A 572 -47.07 6.45 70.18
C LYS A 572 -47.75 5.91 68.92
N PHE A 573 -48.21 6.80 68.05
CA PHE A 573 -48.88 6.43 66.80
C PHE A 573 -47.86 6.20 65.68
N SER A 574 -48.06 5.15 64.89
CA SER A 574 -47.28 4.80 63.71
C SER A 574 -47.81 5.48 62.44
N GLU A 575 -47.05 5.48 61.34
CA GLU A 575 -47.54 6.02 60.06
C GLU A 575 -48.84 5.33 59.59
N HIS A 576 -49.04 4.06 59.95
CA HIS A 576 -50.28 3.34 59.67
C HIS A 576 -51.48 3.94 60.44
N ASP A 577 -51.30 4.28 61.71
CA ASP A 577 -52.34 4.90 62.53
C ASP A 577 -52.71 6.30 61.99
N HIS A 578 -51.73 7.05 61.46
CA HIS A 578 -51.97 8.35 60.83
C HIS A 578 -52.86 8.24 59.58
N VAL A 579 -52.73 7.15 58.80
CA VAL A 579 -53.65 6.87 57.68
C VAL A 579 -55.07 6.63 58.19
N VAL A 580 -55.21 5.87 59.28
CA VAL A 580 -56.51 5.58 59.91
C VAL A 580 -57.14 6.87 60.46
N PHE A 581 -56.39 7.73 61.15
CA PHE A 581 -56.93 9.00 61.66
C PHE A 581 -57.38 9.95 60.55
N ARG A 582 -56.63 10.02 59.44
CA ARG A 582 -57.07 10.78 58.26
C ARG A 582 -58.36 10.23 57.67
N ALA A 583 -58.48 8.91 57.55
CA ALA A 583 -59.70 8.27 57.07
C ALA A 583 -60.88 8.53 58.02
N MET A 584 -60.67 8.41 59.33
CA MET A 584 -61.69 8.69 60.34
C MET A 584 -62.14 10.15 60.36
N GLN A 585 -61.22 11.10 60.15
CA GLN A 585 -61.56 12.53 60.08
C GLN A 585 -62.36 12.88 58.81
N GLN A 586 -62.06 12.22 57.69
CA GLN A 586 -62.79 12.40 56.42
C GLN A 586 -64.16 11.71 56.43
N LEU A 587 -64.35 10.72 57.31
CA LEU A 587 -65.59 9.97 57.43
C LEU A 587 -66.68 10.83 58.09
N ASN A 588 -67.50 11.47 57.27
CA ASN A 588 -68.64 12.26 57.70
C ASN A 588 -69.94 11.60 57.21
N HIS A 589 -70.77 11.16 58.15
CA HIS A 589 -72.05 10.53 57.86
C HIS A 589 -73.06 10.89 58.96
N ASP A 590 -74.30 11.19 58.59
CA ASP A 590 -75.32 11.70 59.53
C ASP A 590 -75.65 10.73 60.67
N ASN A 591 -75.45 9.44 60.44
CA ASN A 591 -75.67 8.37 61.42
C ASN A 591 -74.42 8.01 62.27
N LEU A 592 -73.30 8.71 62.13
CA LEU A 592 -72.07 8.46 62.89
C LEU A 592 -71.63 9.72 63.64
N CYS A 593 -71.08 9.54 64.85
CA CYS A 593 -70.44 10.65 65.56
C CYS A 593 -69.15 11.02 64.84
N ARG A 594 -69.10 12.24 64.30
CA ARG A 594 -67.96 12.71 63.53
C ARG A 594 -66.73 12.83 64.43
N PHE A 595 -65.67 12.13 64.06
CA PHE A 595 -64.34 12.30 64.64
C PHE A 595 -63.75 13.63 64.19
N ILE A 596 -63.33 14.46 65.14
CA ILE A 596 -62.79 15.80 64.86
C ILE A 596 -61.27 15.77 64.87
N GLY A 597 -60.67 15.08 65.85
CA GLY A 597 -59.23 14.89 65.95
C GLY A 597 -58.77 14.39 67.31
N LEU A 598 -57.45 14.39 67.52
CA LEU A 598 -56.79 14.12 68.79
C LEU A 598 -56.08 15.38 69.26
N SER A 599 -56.20 15.68 70.55
CA SER A 599 -55.31 16.64 71.23
C SER A 599 -54.34 15.86 72.11
N MET A 600 -53.05 15.97 71.76
CA MET A 600 -51.96 15.21 72.38
C MET A 600 -51.00 16.09 73.18
N ASP A 601 -51.10 17.41 73.02
CA ASP A 601 -50.26 18.44 73.61
C ASP A 601 -50.79 18.96 74.97
N GLY A 602 -52.01 18.54 75.35
CA GLY A 602 -52.62 18.87 76.64
C GLY A 602 -52.13 18.04 77.83
N PRO A 603 -52.63 18.33 79.05
CA PRO A 603 -52.28 17.58 80.26
C PRO A 603 -52.69 16.09 80.19
N MET A 604 -53.75 15.77 79.44
CA MET A 604 -54.17 14.40 79.10
C MET A 604 -54.43 14.29 77.60
N TYR A 605 -54.31 13.09 77.03
CA TYR A 605 -54.68 12.87 75.63
C TYR A 605 -56.20 12.89 75.51
N LEU A 606 -56.70 13.67 74.56
CA LEU A 606 -58.13 13.81 74.29
C LEU A 606 -58.46 13.29 72.91
N SER A 607 -59.45 12.40 72.79
CA SER A 607 -60.11 12.17 71.50
C SER A 607 -61.35 13.04 71.38
N LEU A 608 -61.38 13.85 70.33
CA LEU A 608 -62.35 14.91 70.12
C LEU A 608 -63.40 14.44 69.11
N TRP A 609 -64.66 14.50 69.51
CA TRP A 609 -65.81 14.06 68.73
C TRP A 609 -66.86 15.15 68.69
N ARG A 610 -67.60 15.24 67.59
CA ARG A 610 -68.74 16.16 67.51
C ARG A 610 -69.79 15.76 68.54
N TYR A 611 -70.28 16.73 69.31
CA TYR A 611 -71.33 16.46 70.28
C TYR A 611 -72.65 16.08 69.59
N CYS A 612 -73.20 14.92 69.95
CA CYS A 612 -74.51 14.47 69.48
C CYS A 612 -75.54 14.58 70.61
N SER A 613 -76.58 15.40 70.42
CA SER A 613 -77.64 15.61 71.42
C SER A 613 -78.62 14.43 71.54
N ARG A 614 -78.64 13.52 70.56
CA ARG A 614 -79.58 12.39 70.49
C ARG A 614 -79.19 11.20 71.38
N GLY A 615 -78.00 11.23 71.99
CA GLY A 615 -77.49 10.12 72.80
C GLY A 615 -77.14 8.87 71.96
N CYS A 616 -76.39 7.95 72.55
CA CYS A 616 -76.06 6.65 71.95
C CYS A 616 -77.19 5.65 72.22
N LEU A 617 -77.55 4.81 71.24
CA LEU A 617 -78.62 3.80 71.38
C LEU A 617 -78.36 2.80 72.53
N ARG A 618 -77.09 2.67 72.96
CA ARG A 618 -76.65 1.80 74.06
C ARG A 618 -76.91 2.40 75.46
N VAL A 619 -77.25 3.69 75.54
CA VAL A 619 -77.51 4.42 76.80
C VAL A 619 -78.89 4.10 77.40
N CYS A 620 -79.79 3.42 76.67
CA CYS A 620 -81.05 2.93 77.26
C CYS A 620 -80.89 1.70 78.18
N VAL A 621 -79.70 1.09 78.32
CA VAL A 621 -79.57 -0.21 79.03
C VAL A 621 -78.43 -0.32 80.07
N ARG A 622 -77.40 0.54 80.12
CA ARG A 622 -76.41 0.60 81.25
C ARG A 622 -75.51 1.83 81.14
N ASP A 623 -75.24 2.50 82.26
CA ASP A 623 -74.40 3.71 82.38
C ASP A 623 -72.97 3.53 81.85
N THR A 624 -72.78 3.77 80.55
CA THR A 624 -71.47 4.02 79.93
C THR A 624 -71.68 4.81 78.64
N ILE A 625 -71.11 6.01 78.56
CA ILE A 625 -71.17 6.87 77.38
C ILE A 625 -70.13 6.36 76.37
N PHE A 626 -70.54 5.86 75.21
CA PHE A 626 -69.90 6.10 73.90
C PHE A 626 -70.69 5.45 72.74
N CYS A 627 -70.84 6.21 71.66
CA CYS A 627 -70.89 5.76 70.27
C CYS A 627 -69.61 6.25 69.60
#